data_AF-A0A7C7CFR9-F1
#
_entry.id   AF-A0A7C7CFR9-F1
#
_cell.length_a   1.000
_cell.length_b   1.000
_cell.length_c   1.000
_cell.angle_alpha   90.00
_cell.angle_beta   90.00
_cell.angle_gamma   90.00
#
_symmetry.space_group_name_H-M   'P 1'
#
loop_
_entity.id
_entity.type
_entity.pdbx_description
1 polymer ?
#
loop_
_entity_poly.entity_id
_entity_poly.type
_entity_poly.pdbx_seq_one_letter_code
_entity_poly.pdbx_strand_id
1 'polypeptide(L)'
;MPKDPDMIHTDRRVEVEFDTLDNLVAKAEVDLRKISFVNITNNGAEYDTLIGMTNILKEAEDLEISMIAGRPGKMGLIDGRSDVEVKTEFLNKHGYKTAFYRFNQLLWCSINHMYILKEFWKNDKTMEGVLFAVRKDKSFSPIQSYS
;
A
#
# COMPACT_ATOMS: atom_id res chain seq x y z
N MET A 1 -12.07 -32.08 0.48
CA MET A 1 -10.69 -31.92 0.98
C MET A 1 -10.69 -32.26 2.45
N PRO A 2 -9.81 -33.14 2.94
CA PRO A 2 -9.72 -33.40 4.37
C PRO A 2 -9.15 -32.15 5.04
N LYS A 3 -9.85 -31.64 6.06
CA LYS A 3 -9.37 -30.56 6.91
C LYS A 3 -8.50 -31.19 7.98
N ASP A 4 -7.25 -30.72 8.10
CA ASP A 4 -6.37 -31.12 9.20
C ASP A 4 -7.04 -30.79 10.55
N PRO A 5 -7.26 -31.78 11.44
CA PRO A 5 -8.01 -31.59 12.67
C PRO A 5 -7.22 -30.91 13.80
N ASP A 6 -5.91 -30.65 13.63
CA ASP A 6 -5.02 -30.26 14.73
C ASP A 6 -4.51 -28.81 14.68
N MET A 7 -5.03 -27.96 13.79
CA MET A 7 -4.62 -26.54 13.77
C MET A 7 -5.37 -25.75 14.85
N ILE A 8 -4.87 -25.82 16.09
CA ILE A 8 -5.29 -24.94 17.18
C ILE A 8 -4.82 -23.53 16.82
N HIS A 9 -5.70 -22.71 16.25
CA HIS A 9 -5.47 -21.28 16.09
C HIS A 9 -5.43 -20.63 17.48
N THR A 10 -4.24 -20.55 18.08
CA THR A 10 -4.05 -19.67 19.23
C THR A 10 -4.08 -18.23 18.72
N ASP A 11 -5.02 -17.42 19.20
CA ASP A 11 -5.09 -15.95 19.05
C ASP A 11 -3.92 -15.26 19.78
N ARG A 12 -2.70 -15.73 19.52
CA ARG A 12 -1.49 -15.26 20.16
C ARG A 12 -1.06 -14.01 19.41
N ARG A 13 -1.51 -12.86 19.91
CA ARG A 13 -0.98 -11.56 19.49
C ARG A 13 0.44 -11.46 19.99
N VAL A 14 1.40 -11.45 19.07
CA VAL A 14 2.79 -11.15 19.36
C VAL A 14 2.94 -9.65 19.13
N GLU A 15 3.23 -8.91 20.18
CA GLU A 15 3.59 -7.50 20.07
C GLU A 15 5.03 -7.44 19.56
N VAL A 16 5.23 -6.81 18.40
CA VAL A 16 6.54 -6.63 17.79
C VAL A 16 6.78 -5.14 17.71
N GLU A 17 7.79 -4.65 18.44
CA GLU A 17 8.24 -3.27 18.30
C GLU A 17 9.03 -3.15 16.98
N PHE A 18 8.47 -2.40 16.04
CA PHE A 18 9.14 -2.04 14.79
C PHE A 18 9.64 -0.61 14.85
N ASP A 19 10.87 -0.42 14.37
CA ASP A 19 11.45 0.90 14.20
C ASP A 19 10.81 1.63 13.00
N THR A 20 10.96 2.95 12.91
CA THR A 20 10.44 3.71 11.77
C THR A 20 11.21 3.39 10.50
N LEU A 21 10.58 3.54 9.34
CA LEU A 21 11.27 3.31 8.07
C LEU A 21 12.49 4.24 7.91
N ASP A 22 12.37 5.51 8.35
CA ASP A 22 13.50 6.43 8.38
C ASP A 22 14.69 5.87 9.19
N ASN A 23 14.44 5.31 10.38
CA ASN A 23 15.49 4.77 11.24
C ASN A 23 16.11 3.50 10.66
N LEU A 24 15.31 2.63 10.03
CA LEU A 24 15.80 1.42 9.36
C LEU A 24 16.73 1.75 8.18
N VAL A 25 16.32 2.72 7.37
CA VAL A 25 17.08 3.17 6.19
C VAL A 25 18.35 3.92 6.61
N ALA A 26 18.30 4.71 7.69
CA ALA A 26 19.48 5.36 8.28
C ALA A 26 20.49 4.34 8.84
N LYS A 27 20.03 3.31 9.55
CA LYS A 27 20.88 2.22 10.06
C LYS A 27 21.56 1.42 8.95
N ALA A 28 20.89 1.30 7.80
CA ALA A 28 21.43 0.65 6.62
C ALA A 28 22.33 1.57 5.77
N GLU A 29 22.58 2.81 6.23
CA GLU A 29 23.39 3.82 5.52
C GLU A 29 22.92 4.07 4.08
N VAL A 30 21.61 3.95 3.84
CA VAL A 30 21.02 4.17 2.52
C VAL A 30 20.89 5.67 2.27
N ASP A 31 21.42 6.12 1.13
CA ASP A 31 21.28 7.50 0.66
C ASP A 31 19.83 7.76 0.23
N LEU A 32 19.10 8.56 1.02
CA LEU A 32 17.67 8.83 0.81
C LEU A 32 17.36 9.44 -0.56
N ARG A 33 18.30 10.22 -1.11
CA ARG A 33 18.15 10.84 -2.44
C ARG A 33 18.07 9.82 -3.57
N LYS A 34 18.59 8.61 -3.37
CA LYS A 34 18.57 7.52 -4.35
C LYS A 34 17.32 6.64 -4.28
N ILE A 35 16.44 6.86 -3.30
CA ILE A 35 15.22 6.09 -3.17
C ILE A 35 14.20 6.61 -4.19
N SER A 36 13.95 5.82 -5.22
CA SER A 36 12.96 6.14 -6.26
C SER A 36 11.61 5.48 -6.05
N PHE A 37 11.55 4.38 -5.28
CA PHE A 37 10.31 3.62 -5.09
C PHE A 37 10.21 3.02 -3.69
N VAL A 38 9.02 3.12 -3.09
CA VAL A 38 8.66 2.47 -1.83
C VAL A 38 7.32 1.75 -2.00
N ASN A 39 7.32 0.44 -1.72
CA ASN A 39 6.09 -0.35 -1.60
C ASN A 39 5.78 -0.61 -0.12
N ILE A 40 4.56 -0.24 0.32
CA ILE A 40 4.11 -0.43 1.69
C ILE A 40 2.96 -1.45 1.70
N THR A 41 3.28 -2.65 2.18
CA THR A 41 2.35 -3.77 2.32
C THR A 41 2.50 -4.35 3.72
N ASN A 42 1.68 -3.87 4.67
CA ASN A 42 1.82 -4.27 6.09
C ASN A 42 0.46 -4.33 6.80
N ASN A 43 -0.38 -5.31 6.44
CA ASN A 43 -1.56 -5.78 7.18
C ASN A 43 -2.33 -4.74 8.03
N GLY A 44 -2.59 -3.53 7.48
CA GLY A 44 -3.36 -2.47 8.15
C GLY A 44 -2.54 -1.37 8.82
N ALA A 45 -1.23 -1.53 8.97
CA ALA A 45 -0.30 -0.53 9.51
C ALA A 45 0.36 0.33 8.41
N GLU A 46 -0.17 0.34 7.18
CA GLU A 46 0.46 1.10 6.08
C GLU A 46 0.49 2.60 6.36
N TYR A 47 -0.52 3.13 7.07
CA TYR A 47 -0.53 4.54 7.43
C TYR A 47 0.50 4.87 8.51
N ASP A 48 0.69 3.99 9.50
CA ASP A 48 1.72 4.16 10.53
C ASP A 48 3.12 4.12 9.92
N THR A 49 3.36 3.22 8.95
CA THR A 49 4.60 3.23 8.17
C THR A 49 4.77 4.54 7.38
N LEU A 50 3.70 5.06 6.79
CA LEU A 50 3.72 6.28 6.00
C LEU A 50 4.05 7.53 6.84
N ILE A 51 3.53 7.65 8.05
CA ILE A 51 3.88 8.77 8.95
C ILE A 51 5.31 8.63 9.49
N GLY A 52 5.83 7.40 9.58
CA GLY A 52 7.19 7.10 10.01
C GLY A 52 8.29 7.28 8.96
N MET A 53 7.97 7.71 7.74
CA MET A 53 8.95 7.91 6.65
C MET A 53 9.13 9.40 6.27
N THR A 54 9.12 10.28 7.26
CA THR A 54 9.12 11.75 7.03
C THR A 54 10.40 12.24 6.35
N ASN A 55 11.57 11.69 6.69
CA ASN A 55 12.84 12.07 6.06
C ASN A 55 12.88 11.58 4.62
N ILE A 56 12.46 10.34 4.35
CA ILE A 56 12.35 9.81 2.99
C ILE A 56 11.43 10.69 2.14
N LEU A 57 10.24 11.06 2.64
CA LEU A 57 9.29 11.90 1.91
C LEU A 57 9.85 13.29 1.56
N LYS A 58 10.79 13.79 2.36
CA LYS A 58 11.40 15.12 2.22
C LYS A 58 12.66 15.12 1.35
N GLU A 59 13.51 14.10 1.49
CA GLU A 59 14.84 14.07 0.89
C GLU A 59 14.91 13.29 -0.42
N ALA A 60 14.01 12.33 -0.62
CA ALA A 60 13.97 11.59 -1.88
C ALA A 60 13.54 12.52 -3.02
N GLU A 61 14.41 12.67 -4.02
CA GLU A 61 14.17 13.61 -5.12
C GLU A 61 13.04 13.11 -6.02
N ASP A 62 13.00 11.79 -6.24
CA ASP A 62 12.22 11.16 -7.30
C ASP A 62 11.30 10.02 -6.82
N LEU A 63 10.70 10.18 -5.64
CA LEU A 63 9.98 9.12 -4.95
C LEU A 63 8.61 8.80 -5.55
N GLU A 64 8.39 7.51 -5.77
CA GLU A 64 7.09 6.90 -6.05
C GLU A 64 6.71 5.95 -4.90
N ILE A 65 5.44 5.98 -4.50
CA ILE A 65 4.93 5.18 -3.40
C ILE A 65 3.75 4.38 -3.88
N SER A 66 3.73 3.08 -3.56
CA SER A 66 2.56 2.23 -3.70
C SER A 66 2.21 1.62 -2.35
N MET A 67 0.93 1.61 -1.99
CA MET A 67 0.49 0.99 -0.74
C MET A 67 -0.91 0.40 -0.85
N ILE A 68 -1.19 -0.62 -0.06
CA ILE A 68 -2.54 -1.18 0.00
C ILE A 68 -3.48 -0.20 0.71
N ALA A 69 -4.66 -0.01 0.14
CA ALA A 69 -5.71 0.81 0.74
C ALA A 69 -7.12 0.32 0.37
N GLY A 70 -8.13 0.81 1.08
CA GLY A 70 -9.54 0.58 0.77
C GLY A 70 -10.05 -0.77 1.24
N ARG A 71 -9.47 -1.35 2.29
CA ARG A 71 -9.92 -2.64 2.83
C ARG A 71 -11.38 -2.59 3.31
N PRO A 72 -12.13 -3.69 3.20
CA PRO A 72 -13.45 -3.76 3.79
C PRO A 72 -13.37 -3.79 5.32
N GLY A 73 -14.38 -3.21 5.98
CA GLY A 73 -14.51 -3.24 7.42
C GLY A 73 -13.49 -2.38 8.17
N LYS A 74 -13.21 -2.73 9.43
CA LYS A 74 -12.38 -1.91 10.34
C LYS A 74 -10.94 -1.70 9.88
N MET A 75 -10.38 -2.63 9.09
CA MET A 75 -9.01 -2.52 8.59
C MET A 75 -8.84 -1.49 7.47
N GLY A 76 -9.94 -1.04 6.84
CA GLY A 76 -9.92 0.07 5.89
C GLY A 76 -10.32 1.39 6.53
N LEU A 77 -10.32 1.46 7.87
CA LEU A 77 -10.63 2.67 8.60
C LEU A 77 -9.41 3.12 9.43
N ILE A 78 -9.14 4.42 9.38
CA ILE A 78 -8.19 5.11 10.25
C ILE A 78 -9.00 6.17 10.98
N ASP A 79 -9.09 6.04 12.30
CA ASP A 79 -9.91 6.93 13.15
C ASP A 79 -11.36 7.09 12.66
N GLY A 80 -11.95 5.99 12.15
CA GLY A 80 -13.32 5.97 11.64
C GLY A 80 -13.50 6.55 10.22
N ARG A 81 -12.44 7.04 9.58
CA ARG A 81 -12.43 7.52 8.19
C ARG A 81 -11.84 6.48 7.26
N SER A 82 -12.21 6.51 5.98
CA SER A 82 -11.61 5.65 4.94
C SER A 82 -10.09 5.82 4.91
N ASP A 83 -9.35 4.71 4.96
CA ASP A 83 -7.89 4.74 4.92
C ASP A 83 -7.36 5.36 3.61
N VAL A 84 -8.07 5.15 2.50
CA VAL A 84 -7.78 5.79 1.20
C VAL A 84 -7.81 7.30 1.34
N GLU A 85 -8.83 7.86 2.00
CA GLU A 85 -8.98 9.31 2.15
C GLU A 85 -7.87 9.88 3.03
N VAL A 86 -7.60 9.25 4.18
CA VAL A 86 -6.59 9.71 5.13
C VAL A 86 -5.19 9.65 4.52
N LYS A 87 -4.82 8.53 3.89
CA LYS A 87 -3.53 8.37 3.20
C LYS A 87 -3.39 9.38 2.04
N THR A 88 -4.46 9.58 1.27
CA THR A 88 -4.50 10.57 0.18
C THR A 88 -4.28 11.99 0.68
N GLU A 89 -5.00 12.39 1.74
CA GLU A 89 -4.88 13.72 2.34
C GLU A 89 -3.46 13.97 2.85
N PHE A 90 -2.87 12.98 3.52
CA PHE A 90 -1.50 13.04 4.01
C PHE A 90 -0.48 13.23 2.88
N LEU A 91 -0.55 12.40 1.83
CA LEU A 91 0.37 12.47 0.68
C LEU A 91 0.22 13.79 -0.10
N ASN A 92 -1.02 14.26 -0.29
CA ASN A 92 -1.28 15.53 -0.96
C ASN A 92 -0.71 16.73 -0.20
N LYS A 93 -0.77 16.71 1.14
CA LYS A 93 -0.13 17.73 2.00
C LYS A 93 1.39 17.75 1.84
N HIS A 94 2.01 16.59 1.56
CA HIS A 94 3.43 16.45 1.28
C HIS A 94 3.81 16.67 -0.20
N GLY A 95 2.88 17.16 -1.02
CA GLY A 95 3.17 17.55 -2.40
C GLY A 95 3.14 16.40 -3.41
N TYR A 96 2.57 15.25 -3.04
CA TYR A 96 2.33 14.15 -3.97
C TYR A 96 1.00 14.34 -4.71
N LYS A 97 0.91 13.76 -5.90
CA LYS A 97 -0.35 13.42 -6.56
C LYS A 97 -0.65 11.99 -6.21
N THR A 98 -1.92 11.67 -5.96
CA THR A 98 -2.35 10.31 -5.64
C THR A 98 -3.38 9.76 -6.63
N ALA A 99 -3.32 8.47 -6.89
CA ALA A 99 -4.32 7.74 -7.67
C ALA A 99 -4.63 6.41 -6.98
N PHE A 100 -5.91 6.13 -6.77
CA PHE A 100 -6.35 4.89 -6.15
C PHE A 100 -7.01 3.99 -7.18
N TYR A 101 -6.57 2.74 -7.24
CA TYR A 101 -7.14 1.71 -8.11
C TYR A 101 -7.50 0.49 -7.28
N ARG A 102 -8.74 0.03 -7.41
CA ARG A 102 -9.17 -1.25 -6.85
C ARG A 102 -8.44 -2.38 -7.58
N PHE A 103 -8.16 -3.50 -6.90
CA PHE A 103 -7.47 -4.63 -7.54
C PHE A 103 -8.21 -5.15 -8.77
N ASN A 104 -9.55 -5.17 -8.73
CA ASN A 104 -10.34 -5.54 -9.89
C ASN A 104 -10.02 -4.62 -11.09
N GLN A 105 -9.93 -3.30 -10.91
CA GLN A 105 -9.59 -2.32 -11.96
C GLN A 105 -8.18 -2.53 -12.53
N LEU A 106 -7.20 -2.83 -11.68
CA LEU A 106 -5.83 -3.12 -12.12
C LEU A 106 -5.76 -4.41 -12.94
N LEU A 107 -6.46 -5.47 -12.49
CA LEU A 107 -6.58 -6.71 -13.23
C LEU A 107 -7.25 -6.49 -14.59
N TRP A 108 -8.25 -5.61 -14.71
CA TRP A 108 -8.88 -5.30 -16.00
C TRP A 108 -7.93 -4.61 -17.00
N CYS A 109 -6.94 -3.85 -16.54
CA CYS A 109 -5.87 -3.33 -17.42
C CYS A 109 -4.97 -4.45 -17.97
N SER A 110 -4.72 -5.49 -17.17
CA SER A 110 -3.93 -6.68 -17.56
C SER A 110 -4.73 -7.73 -18.34
N ILE A 111 -6.06 -7.77 -18.18
CA ILE A 111 -6.97 -8.80 -18.71
C ILE A 111 -7.39 -8.58 -20.17
N ASN A 112 -6.91 -7.53 -20.85
CA ASN A 112 -6.85 -7.59 -22.32
C ASN A 112 -5.96 -8.76 -22.82
N HIS A 113 -5.18 -9.42 -21.94
CA HIS A 113 -4.35 -10.59 -22.25
C HIS A 113 -4.77 -11.94 -21.63
N MET A 114 -5.78 -12.06 -20.76
CA MET A 114 -6.19 -13.39 -20.23
C MET A 114 -7.70 -13.52 -19.97
N TYR A 115 -8.36 -14.31 -20.82
CA TYR A 115 -9.80 -14.54 -20.84
C TYR A 115 -10.35 -15.51 -19.75
N ILE A 116 -9.53 -15.99 -18.81
CA ILE A 116 -9.90 -17.13 -17.95
C ILE A 116 -10.46 -16.73 -16.56
N LEU A 117 -10.27 -15.49 -16.08
CA LEU A 117 -10.65 -15.11 -14.70
C LEU A 117 -11.94 -14.28 -14.56
N LYS A 118 -12.77 -14.22 -15.62
CA LYS A 118 -13.93 -13.31 -15.74
C LYS A 118 -15.08 -13.55 -14.74
N GLU A 119 -15.22 -14.72 -14.14
CA GLU A 119 -16.39 -15.05 -13.29
C GLU A 119 -16.16 -14.87 -11.79
N PHE A 120 -14.94 -15.04 -11.28
CA PHE A 120 -14.68 -14.95 -9.84
C PHE A 120 -14.60 -13.51 -9.30
N TRP A 121 -14.31 -12.52 -10.14
CA TRP A 121 -13.94 -11.16 -9.71
C TRP A 121 -14.96 -10.07 -10.03
N LYS A 122 -16.09 -10.42 -10.63
CA LYS A 122 -17.06 -9.44 -11.18
C LYS A 122 -17.92 -8.72 -10.14
N ASN A 123 -17.97 -9.15 -8.88
CA ASN A 123 -19.05 -8.73 -7.98
C ASN A 123 -18.68 -8.08 -6.66
N ASP A 124 -17.40 -7.89 -6.34
CA ASP A 124 -17.06 -7.34 -5.02
C ASP A 124 -16.51 -5.90 -5.08
N LYS A 125 -17.42 -4.94 -4.94
CA LYS A 125 -17.10 -3.50 -4.79
C LYS A 125 -16.33 -3.20 -3.49
N THR A 126 -16.14 -4.20 -2.63
CA THR A 126 -15.49 -4.05 -1.32
C THR A 126 -14.03 -4.50 -1.30
N MET A 127 -13.49 -4.99 -2.42
CA MET A 127 -12.09 -5.40 -2.51
C MET A 127 -11.13 -4.24 -2.26
N GLU A 128 -10.07 -4.48 -1.51
CA GLU A 128 -8.93 -3.59 -1.38
C GLU A 128 -8.30 -3.25 -2.74
N GLY A 129 -7.48 -2.22 -2.74
CA GLY A 129 -6.78 -1.72 -3.91
C GLY A 129 -5.41 -1.18 -3.56
N VAL A 130 -4.80 -0.53 -4.53
CA VAL A 130 -3.50 0.10 -4.40
C VAL A 130 -3.69 1.61 -4.53
N LEU A 131 -3.20 2.33 -3.53
CA LEU A 131 -2.98 3.77 -3.60
C LEU A 131 -1.57 4.01 -4.13
N PHE A 132 -1.48 4.70 -5.26
CA PHE A 132 -0.25 5.19 -5.84
C PHE A 132 -0.07 6.65 -5.48
N ALA A 133 1.17 7.06 -5.20
CA ALA A 133 1.55 8.43 -5.04
C ALA A 133 2.86 8.71 -5.78
N VAL A 134 2.89 9.82 -6.52
CA VAL A 134 4.07 10.30 -7.24
C VAL A 134 4.24 11.79 -6.97
N ARG A 135 5.46 12.32 -6.99
CA ARG A 135 5.64 13.78 -6.86
C ARG A 135 4.92 14.52 -7.99
N LYS A 136 4.41 15.72 -7.68
CA LYS A 136 3.51 16.50 -8.57
C LYS A 136 4.03 16.74 -9.99
N ASP A 137 5.32 16.68 -10.21
CA ASP A 137 6.00 16.83 -11.50
C ASP A 137 6.01 15.56 -12.37
N LYS A 138 5.71 14.38 -11.80
CA LYS A 138 5.70 13.10 -12.52
C LYS A 138 4.32 12.65 -13.01
N SER A 139 4.32 11.82 -14.05
CA SER A 139 3.14 11.11 -14.55
C SER A 139 3.02 9.73 -13.89
N PHE A 140 1.79 9.31 -13.55
CA PHE A 140 1.55 7.96 -13.06
C PHE A 140 1.85 6.91 -14.12
N SER A 141 2.72 5.95 -13.82
CA SER A 141 2.88 4.72 -14.59
C SER A 141 2.42 3.52 -13.74
N PRO A 142 1.18 3.02 -13.92
CA PRO A 142 0.62 1.94 -13.09
C PRO A 142 1.28 0.56 -13.30
N ILE A 143 2.32 0.46 -14.15
CA ILE A 143 2.95 -0.79 -14.57
C ILE A 143 4.11 -1.21 -13.64
N GLN A 144 4.68 -0.31 -12.84
CA GLN A 144 5.93 -0.60 -12.11
C GLN A 144 5.78 -1.27 -10.74
N SER A 145 4.57 -1.47 -10.22
CA SER A 145 4.34 -2.01 -8.86
C SER A 145 4.18 -3.53 -8.77
N TYR A 146 4.41 -4.26 -9.86
CA TYR A 146 4.40 -5.73 -9.89
C TYR A 146 5.71 -6.24 -10.51
N SER A 147 6.80 -6.21 -9.74
CA SER A 147 8.06 -6.88 -10.07
C SER A 147 8.60 -7.60 -8.86
#